data_AF-A0A254TN30-F1
#
_entry.id   AF-A0A254TN30-F1
#
_cell.length_a   1.000
_cell.length_b   1.000
_cell.length_c   1.000
_cell.angle_alpha   90.00
_cell.angle_beta   90.00
_cell.angle_gamma   90.00
#
_symmetry.space_group_name_H-M   'P 1'
#
loop_
_entity.id
_entity.type
_entity.pdbx_description
1 polymer ?
#
loop_
_entity_poly.entity_id
_entity_poly.type
_entity_poly.pdbx_seq_one_letter_code
_entity_poly.pdbx_strand_id
1 'polypeptide(L)' 'MCLPISGSRLRDVPRLPGLYGLLAYGSRGIVWAAFAAELLASMLEGDALPIERELVEALDPARFALKADRRRAAEANG' A
#
# COMPACT_ATOMS: atom_id res chain seq x y z
N MET A 1 5.44 -6.38 -17.26
CA MET A 1 4.75 -5.20 -17.82
C MET A 1 3.95 -4.57 -16.68
N CYS A 2 4.24 -3.32 -16.29
CA CYS A 2 3.47 -2.65 -15.23
C CYS A 2 2.16 -2.16 -15.84
N LEU A 3 1.02 -2.59 -15.30
CA LEU A 3 -0.29 -2.14 -15.79
C LEU A 3 -0.50 -0.66 -15.42
N PRO A 4 -1.19 0.13 -16.27
CA PRO A 4 -1.49 1.52 -15.96
C PRO A 4 -2.40 1.64 -14.74
N ILE A 5 -2.27 2.72 -13.98
CA ILE A 5 -3.16 3.04 -12.86
C ILE A 5 -4.51 3.52 -13.44
N SER A 6 -5.61 2.88 -13.04
CA SER A 6 -6.95 3.15 -13.59
C SER A 6 -7.80 4.00 -12.63
N GLY A 7 -7.22 5.07 -12.09
CA GLY A 7 -7.90 5.95 -11.14
C GLY A 7 -6.97 6.81 -10.31
N SER A 8 -7.49 7.34 -9.20
CA SER A 8 -6.78 8.30 -8.34
C SER A 8 -6.60 7.83 -6.90
N ARG A 9 -7.02 6.61 -6.56
CA ARG A 9 -6.96 6.03 -5.21
C ARG A 9 -5.99 4.84 -5.17
N LEU A 10 -5.54 4.47 -3.97
CA LEU A 10 -4.60 3.34 -3.77
C LEU A 10 -5.15 1.99 -4.25
N ARG A 11 -6.48 1.81 -4.20
CA ARG A 11 -7.16 0.62 -4.72
C ARG A 11 -7.12 0.51 -6.24
N ASP A 12 -6.84 1.61 -6.95
CA ASP A 12 -6.81 1.67 -8.41
C ASP A 12 -5.42 1.32 -8.96
N VAL A 13 -4.43 1.13 -8.07
CA VAL A 13 -3.08 0.72 -8.44
C VAL A 13 -3.06 -0.80 -8.64
N PRO A 14 -2.63 -1.29 -9.82
CA PRO A 14 -2.60 -2.72 -10.12
C PRO A 14 -1.78 -3.53 -9.12
N ARG A 15 -2.31 -4.69 -8.72
CA ARG A 15 -1.69 -5.63 -7.78
C ARG A 15 -1.48 -6.98 -8.44
N LEU A 16 -0.50 -7.74 -7.96
CA LEU A 16 -0.37 -9.15 -8.27
C LEU A 16 -1.32 -9.95 -7.37
N PRO A 17 -2.31 -10.67 -7.92
CA PRO A 17 -3.25 -11.44 -7.10
C PRO A 17 -2.54 -12.48 -6.24
N GLY A 18 -2.95 -12.60 -4.98
CA GLY A 18 -2.39 -13.57 -4.03
C GLY A 18 -0.98 -13.25 -3.52
N LEU A 19 -0.38 -12.13 -3.93
CA LEU A 19 0.92 -11.69 -3.43
C LEU A 19 0.77 -10.65 -2.32
N TYR A 20 1.35 -10.95 -1.16
CA TYR A 20 1.40 -10.07 0.00
C TYR A 20 2.85 -9.91 0.46
N GLY A 21 3.18 -8.76 1.04
CA GLY A 21 4.54 -8.42 1.41
C GLY A 21 4.61 -7.60 2.68
N LEU A 22 5.40 -8.08 3.62
CA LEU A 22 5.75 -7.42 4.88
C LEU A 22 7.25 -7.09 4.84
N LEU A 23 7.58 -5.90 4.34
CA LEU A 23 8.92 -5.50 3.91
C LEU A 23 9.34 -4.17 4.54
N ALA A 24 10.62 -3.81 4.36
CA ALA A 24 11.16 -2.48 4.69
C ALA A 24 11.07 -2.06 6.17
N TYR A 25 11.19 -3.00 7.11
CA TYR A 25 11.15 -2.70 8.56
C TYR A 25 12.38 -1.95 9.11
N GLY A 26 13.49 -1.90 8.38
CA GLY A 26 14.75 -1.34 8.86
C GLY A 26 15.26 -2.02 10.13
N SER A 27 15.89 -1.26 11.03
CA SER A 27 16.44 -1.77 12.30
C SER A 27 15.38 -2.12 13.36
N ARG A 28 14.10 -1.87 13.08
CA ARG A 28 12.98 -2.07 14.02
C ARG A 28 12.10 -3.25 13.65
N GLY A 29 12.64 -4.24 12.93
CA GLY A 29 11.91 -5.45 12.51
C GLY A 29 11.20 -6.16 13.64
N ILE A 30 11.91 -6.46 14.74
CA ILE A 30 11.33 -7.15 15.89
C ILE A 30 10.17 -6.36 16.51
N VAL A 31 10.28 -5.03 16.53
CA VAL A 31 9.24 -4.15 17.10
C VAL A 31 7.97 -4.17 16.26
N TRP A 32 8.10 -4.14 14.92
CA TRP A 32 6.97 -3.99 14.02
C TRP A 32 6.38 -5.31 13.49
N ALA A 33 7.14 -6.40 13.49
CA ALA A 33 6.76 -7.64 12.82
C ALA A 33 5.42 -8.20 13.31
N ALA A 34 5.21 -8.26 14.63
CA ALA A 34 3.97 -8.81 15.19
C ALA A 34 2.74 -7.98 14.80
N PHE A 35 2.83 -6.65 14.96
CA PHE A 35 1.75 -5.74 14.58
C PHE A 35 1.43 -5.80 13.08
N ALA A 36 2.46 -5.82 12.24
CA ALA A 36 2.27 -5.88 10.79
C ALA A 36 1.73 -7.23 10.32
N ALA A 37 2.09 -8.33 10.99
CA ALA A 37 1.48 -9.65 10.76
C ALA A 37 -0.01 -9.64 11.11
N GLU A 38 -0.39 -9.07 12.26
CA GLU A 38 -1.79 -8.92 12.67
C GLU A 38 -2.60 -8.08 11.68
N LEU A 39 -2.03 -6.94 11.26
CA LEU A 39 -2.66 -6.09 10.25
C LEU A 39 -2.89 -6.84 8.94
N LEU A 40 -1.89 -7.59 8.46
CA LEU A 40 -2.03 -8.38 7.24
C LEU A 40 -3.07 -9.50 7.40
N ALA A 41 -3.07 -10.21 8.53
CA ALA A 41 -4.06 -11.24 8.82
C ALA A 41 -5.48 -10.66 8.82
N SER A 42 -5.70 -9.54 9.51
CA SER A 42 -7.00 -8.84 9.53
C SER A 42 -7.45 -8.45 8.11
N MET A 43 -6.52 -8.00 7.25
CA MET A 43 -6.83 -7.66 5.86
C MET A 43 -7.19 -8.89 5.00
N LEU A 44 -6.55 -10.03 5.25
CA LEU A 44 -6.80 -11.28 4.52
C LEU A 44 -8.15 -11.89 4.88
N GLU A 45 -8.51 -11.86 6.16
CA GLU A 45 -9.76 -12.43 6.68
C GLU A 45 -10.96 -11.45 6.55
N GLY A 46 -10.69 -10.16 6.30
CA GLY A 46 -11.73 -9.14 6.20
C GLY A 46 -12.24 -8.65 7.56
N ASP A 47 -11.43 -8.83 8.60
CA ASP A 47 -11.72 -8.38 9.97
C ASP A 47 -11.58 -6.85 10.12
N ALA A 48 -12.01 -6.34 11.28
CA ALA A 48 -11.77 -4.96 11.65
C ALA A 48 -10.26 -4.67 11.72
N LEU A 49 -9.81 -3.60 11.07
CA LEU A 49 -8.39 -3.23 11.05
C LEU A 49 -7.93 -2.78 12.46
N PRO A 50 -6.72 -3.16 12.90
CA PRO A 50 -6.20 -2.80 14.22
C PRO A 50 -5.73 -1.34 14.32
N ILE A 51 -5.83 -0.57 13.23
CA ILE A 51 -5.48 0.85 13.13
C ILE A 51 -6.40 1.57 12.14
N GLU A 52 -6.35 2.90 12.16
CA GLU A 52 -7.12 3.77 11.28
C GLU A 52 -6.74 3.57 9.81
N ARG A 53 -7.73 3.75 8.93
CA ARG A 53 -7.57 3.61 7.47
C ARG A 53 -6.44 4.46 6.91
N GLU A 54 -6.29 5.70 7.38
CA GLU A 54 -5.24 6.60 6.91
C GLU A 54 -3.83 6.04 7.19
N LEU A 55 -3.63 5.37 8.33
CA LEU A 55 -2.36 4.72 8.65
C LEU A 55 -2.12 3.49 7.78
N VAL A 56 -3.16 2.69 7.47
CA VAL A 56 -3.05 1.58 6.52
C VAL A 56 -2.65 2.09 5.13
N GLU A 57 -3.27 3.17 4.67
CA GLU A 57 -2.94 3.82 3.39
C GLU A 57 -1.51 4.38 3.39
N ALA A 58 -1.02 4.86 4.54
CA ALA A 58 0.36 5.30 4.71
C ALA A 58 1.38 4.13 4.69
N LEU A 59 0.97 2.92 5.04
CA LEU A 59 1.81 1.72 4.96
C LEU A 59 1.83 1.10 3.55
N ASP A 60 0.77 1.31 2.77
CA ASP A 60 0.63 0.74 1.42
C ASP A 60 1.80 1.15 0.51
N PRO A 61 2.56 0.19 -0.08
CA PRO A 61 3.66 0.51 -0.99
C PRO A 61 3.19 1.26 -2.25
N ALA A 62 1.93 1.09 -2.67
CA ALA A 62 1.37 1.75 -3.85
C ALA A 62 1.32 3.28 -3.72
N ARG A 63 1.45 3.83 -2.51
CA ARG A 63 1.47 5.29 -2.28
C ARG A 63 2.55 6.02 -3.07
N PHE A 64 3.70 5.38 -3.29
CA PHE A 64 4.79 5.96 -4.06
C PHE A 64 4.49 5.96 -5.56
N ALA A 65 3.94 4.87 -6.08
CA ALA A 65 3.54 4.76 -7.47
C ALA A 65 2.43 5.78 -7.80
N LEU A 66 1.41 5.87 -6.95
CA LEU A 66 0.30 6.81 -7.11
C LEU A 66 0.77 8.27 -7.03
N LYS A 67 1.69 8.59 -6.12
CA LYS A 67 2.30 9.94 -6.04
C LYS A 67 3.06 10.30 -7.32
N ALA A 68 3.84 9.36 -7.85
CA ALA A 68 4.62 9.59 -9.06
C ALA A 68 3.73 9.76 -10.30
N ASP A 69 2.64 8.99 -10.38
CA ASP A 69 1.64 9.07 -11.44
C ASP A 69 0.93 10.44 -11.45
N ARG A 70 0.46 10.90 -10.28
CA ARG A 70 -0.15 12.24 -10.13
C ARG A 70 0.80 13.36 -10.56
N ARG A 71 2.09 13.24 -10.24
CA ARG A 71 3.09 14.24 -10.66
C ARG A 71 3.25 14.27 -12.18
N ARG A 72 3.34 13.10 -12.83
CA ARG A 72 3.41 13.01 -14.30
C ARG A 72 2.17 13.59 -14.97
N ALA A 73 0.98 13.31 -14.44
CA ALA A 73 -0.26 13.88 -14.95
C ALA A 73 -0.28 15.42 -14.84
N ALA A 74 0.27 16.00 -13.76
CA ALA A 74 0.38 17.44 -13.62
C ALA A 74 1.37 18.05 -14.63
N GLU A 75 2.51 17.40 -14.86
CA GLU A 75 3.52 17.83 -15.85
C GLU A 75 2.99 17.77 -17.29
N ALA A 76 2.11 16.82 -17.62
CA ALA A 76 1.53 16.69 -18.96
C ALA A 76 0.43 17.72 -19.27
N ASN A 77 -0.12 18.38 -18.24
CA ASN A 77 -1.20 19.37 -18.38
C ASN A 77 -0.70 20.83 -18.35
N GLY A 78 0.61 21.05 -18.21
CA GLY A 78 1.25 22.37 -18.25
C GLY A 78 1.99 22.60 -19.56
#